data_AF-A0A8C5RDV2-F1
#
_entry.id   AF-A0A8C5RDV2-F1
#
_cell.length_a   1.000
_cell.length_b   1.000
_cell.length_c   1.000
_cell.angle_alpha   90.00
_cell.angle_beta   90.00
_cell.angle_gamma   90.00
#
_symmetry.space_group_name_H-M   'P 1'
#
loop_
_entity.id
_entity.type
_entity.pdbx_description
1 polymer ?
#
loop_
_entity_poly.entity_id
_entity_poly.type
_entity_poly.pdbx_seq_one_letter_code
_entity_poly.pdbx_strand_id
1 'polypeptide(L)'
;MLFVLTHNDENINLIYFCCCRNDFENLFDIIITNALKPGFFSRTPTQRPFRSLENDEEQEALPTLDKPGWYSQGNSTHLCELLKKMTGKVEPKVVYFGDSMHSDIFSAHHYCNWETVLVLEELGGDGALVLAESRSEPLEKKGKYEGRQPKALHSISKQWGSFFVDTISGKKNEEEILVNTWSCKSVHTYSTITIPSIEAIADLPLDYQFARFSSNSSITTGFYPKPPKSLSGVE
;
A
#
# COMPACT_ATOMS: atom_id res chain seq x y z
N MET A 1 4.04 -17.46 4.27
CA MET A 1 3.93 -17.38 2.81
C MET A 1 3.79 -15.92 2.46
N LEU A 2 4.68 -15.41 1.61
CA LEU A 2 4.76 -14.02 1.19
C LEU A 2 4.57 -13.95 -0.33
N PHE A 3 3.79 -12.99 -0.80
CA PHE A 3 3.59 -12.76 -2.21
C PHE A 3 3.73 -11.28 -2.55
N VAL A 4 4.10 -11.00 -3.80
CA VAL A 4 4.11 -9.65 -4.36
C VAL A 4 3.15 -9.57 -5.54
N LEU A 5 2.43 -8.45 -5.65
CA LEU A 5 1.46 -8.21 -6.69
C LEU A 5 1.65 -6.80 -7.26
N THR A 6 2.13 -6.71 -8.49
CA THR A 6 2.42 -5.44 -9.18
C THR A 6 1.51 -5.21 -10.39
N HIS A 7 1.18 -3.96 -10.66
CA HIS A 7 0.37 -3.57 -11.83
C HIS A 7 1.12 -3.72 -13.15
N ASN A 8 2.41 -3.40 -13.20
CA ASN A 8 3.24 -3.41 -14.42
C ASN A 8 4.50 -4.26 -14.23
N ASP A 9 4.99 -4.85 -15.32
CA ASP A 9 6.25 -5.61 -15.36
C ASP A 9 7.48 -4.71 -15.18
N GLU A 10 7.43 -3.45 -15.65
CA GLU A 10 8.51 -2.48 -15.45
C GLU A 10 8.79 -2.18 -13.97
N ASN A 11 7.78 -2.33 -13.11
CA ASN A 11 7.96 -2.16 -11.67
C ASN A 11 8.81 -3.29 -11.04
N ILE A 12 8.95 -4.43 -11.71
CA ILE A 12 9.83 -5.51 -11.23
C ILE A 12 11.28 -5.08 -11.36
N ASN A 13 11.65 -4.39 -12.45
CA ASN A 13 12.99 -3.80 -12.58
C ASN A 13 13.24 -2.77 -11.49
N LEU A 14 12.21 -2.02 -11.07
CA LEU A 14 12.31 -1.12 -9.93
C LEU A 14 12.45 -1.88 -8.60
N ILE A 15 11.71 -2.98 -8.40
CA ILE A 15 11.87 -3.87 -7.22
C ILE A 15 13.28 -4.48 -7.20
N TYR A 16 13.76 -4.97 -8.35
CA TYR A 16 15.10 -5.52 -8.55
C TYR A 16 16.18 -4.49 -8.20
N PHE A 17 16.01 -3.26 -8.70
CA PHE A 17 16.91 -2.15 -8.45
C PHE A 17 16.90 -1.70 -6.99
N CYS A 18 15.71 -1.53 -6.39
CA CYS A 18 15.56 -1.09 -5.01
C CYS A 18 16.02 -2.14 -3.99
N CYS A 19 15.87 -3.43 -4.28
CA CYS A 19 16.32 -4.50 -3.38
C CYS A 19 17.85 -4.72 -3.41
N CYS A 20 18.61 -4.06 -4.31
CA CYS A 20 20.08 -4.05 -4.35
C CYS A 20 20.77 -5.43 -4.27
N ARG A 21 20.04 -6.53 -4.54
CA ARG A 21 20.52 -7.90 -4.48
C ARG A 21 19.83 -8.73 -5.55
N ASN A 22 20.62 -9.52 -6.27
CA ASN A 22 20.24 -10.42 -7.36
C ASN A 22 19.26 -11.56 -6.97
N ASP A 23 18.61 -11.48 -5.81
CA ASP A 23 17.91 -12.59 -5.15
C ASP A 23 16.50 -12.21 -4.67
N PHE A 24 15.88 -11.14 -5.20
CA PHE A 24 14.55 -10.71 -4.74
C PHE A 24 13.48 -11.82 -4.90
N GLU A 25 13.65 -12.69 -5.89
CA GLU A 25 12.79 -13.85 -6.12
C GLU A 25 12.76 -14.80 -4.91
N ASN A 26 13.84 -14.85 -4.13
CA ASN A 26 13.93 -15.69 -2.94
C ASN A 26 13.19 -15.08 -1.72
N LEU A 27 12.77 -13.82 -1.80
CA LEU A 27 11.98 -13.18 -0.74
C LEU A 27 10.51 -13.58 -0.82
N PHE A 28 10.00 -13.90 -2.01
CA PHE A 28 8.59 -14.12 -2.26
C PHE A 28 8.32 -15.55 -2.73
N ASP A 29 7.35 -16.22 -2.10
CA ASP A 29 6.90 -17.53 -2.56
C ASP A 29 6.12 -17.41 -3.89
N ILE A 30 5.40 -16.31 -4.08
CA ILE A 30 4.54 -16.06 -5.24
C ILE A 30 4.80 -14.65 -5.76
N ILE A 31 5.10 -14.53 -7.05
CA ILE A 31 5.34 -13.26 -7.74
C ILE A 31 4.27 -13.10 -8.81
N ILE A 32 3.45 -12.06 -8.71
CA ILE A 32 2.39 -11.77 -9.68
C ILE A 32 2.65 -10.41 -10.32
N THR A 33 2.81 -10.43 -11.62
CA THR A 33 3.09 -9.26 -12.44
C THR A 33 1.93 -8.97 -13.38
N ASN A 34 1.94 -7.79 -14.00
CA ASN A 34 0.83 -7.33 -14.84
C ASN A 34 -0.56 -7.63 -14.24
N ALA A 35 -0.72 -7.43 -12.92
CA ALA A 35 -1.92 -7.89 -12.21
C ALA A 35 -3.17 -7.09 -12.62
N LEU A 36 -2.98 -5.90 -13.22
CA LEU A 36 -4.06 -5.09 -13.78
C LEU A 36 -5.18 -4.80 -12.78
N LYS A 37 -4.77 -4.46 -11.55
CA LYS A 37 -5.63 -3.94 -10.47
C LYS A 37 -6.46 -2.73 -10.96
N PRO A 38 -7.73 -2.57 -10.49
CA PRO A 38 -8.42 -3.42 -9.52
C PRO A 38 -8.98 -4.72 -10.11
N GLY A 39 -8.79 -4.96 -11.42
CA GLY A 39 -9.35 -6.10 -12.13
C GLY A 39 -8.91 -7.46 -11.57
N PHE A 40 -7.72 -7.55 -10.98
CA PHE A 40 -7.26 -8.72 -10.25
C PHE A 40 -8.25 -9.16 -9.16
N PHE A 41 -8.79 -8.20 -8.41
CA PHE A 41 -9.65 -8.47 -7.26
C PHE A 41 -11.11 -8.67 -7.68
N SER A 42 -11.56 -7.97 -8.72
CA SER A 42 -12.98 -7.87 -9.06
C SER A 42 -13.44 -8.78 -10.21
N ARG A 43 -12.54 -9.25 -11.07
CA ARG A 43 -12.90 -10.04 -12.25
C ARG A 43 -12.93 -11.54 -11.95
N THR A 44 -13.76 -12.26 -12.70
CA THR A 44 -13.86 -13.72 -12.58
C THR A 44 -12.66 -14.42 -13.21
N PRO A 45 -12.35 -15.67 -12.81
CA PRO A 45 -11.26 -16.43 -13.40
C PRO A 45 -11.29 -16.56 -14.91
N THR A 46 -12.48 -16.70 -15.50
CA THR A 46 -12.69 -16.78 -16.94
C THR A 46 -12.33 -15.49 -17.69
N GLN A 47 -12.43 -14.34 -17.03
CA GLN A 47 -12.08 -13.04 -17.61
C GLN A 47 -10.60 -12.70 -17.47
N ARG A 48 -9.92 -13.31 -16.49
CA ARG A 48 -8.53 -13.05 -16.11
C ARG A 48 -7.85 -14.34 -15.64
N PRO A 49 -7.44 -15.23 -16.56
CA PRO A 49 -6.64 -16.38 -16.21
C PRO A 49 -5.23 -15.93 -15.81
N PHE A 50 -4.55 -16.76 -15.02
CA PHE A 50 -3.13 -16.60 -14.78
C PHE A 50 -2.34 -17.01 -16.03
N ARG A 51 -1.13 -16.50 -16.18
CA ARG A 51 -0.16 -16.96 -17.19
C ARG A 51 1.17 -17.22 -16.52
N SER A 52 1.91 -18.24 -16.95
CA SER A 52 3.31 -18.40 -16.57
C SER A 52 4.20 -17.49 -17.41
N LEU A 53 5.41 -17.23 -16.93
CA LEU A 53 6.44 -16.53 -17.68
C LEU A 53 7.55 -17.52 -18.06
N GLU A 54 8.01 -17.43 -19.31
CA GLU A 54 9.20 -18.12 -19.80
C GLU A 54 10.02 -17.10 -20.58
N ASN A 55 11.28 -16.87 -20.18
CA ASN A 55 12.15 -15.82 -20.73
C ASN A 55 11.49 -14.42 -20.77
N ASP A 56 10.81 -14.02 -19.68
CA ASP A 56 10.07 -12.76 -19.55
C ASP A 56 8.87 -12.60 -20.52
N GLU A 57 8.45 -13.67 -21.21
CA GLU A 57 7.29 -13.66 -22.09
C GLU A 57 6.10 -14.43 -21.49
N GLU A 58 4.91 -13.82 -21.59
CA GLU A 58 3.65 -14.42 -21.15
C GLU A 58 3.30 -15.66 -21.98
N GLN A 59 3.14 -16.79 -21.30
CA GLN A 59 2.74 -18.06 -21.91
C GLN A 59 1.22 -18.22 -21.95
N GLU A 60 0.76 -19.43 -22.27
CA GLU A 60 -0.66 -19.77 -22.31
C GLU A 60 -1.36 -19.60 -20.94
N ALA A 61 -2.67 -19.40 -21.02
CA ALA A 61 -3.52 -19.24 -19.85
C ALA A 61 -3.54 -20.52 -19.00
N LEU A 62 -3.24 -20.36 -17.71
CA LEU A 62 -3.31 -21.41 -16.72
C LEU A 62 -4.76 -21.55 -16.21
N PRO A 63 -5.35 -22.76 -16.27
CA PRO A 63 -6.69 -22.99 -15.76
C PRO A 63 -6.74 -22.93 -14.22
N THR A 64 -5.64 -23.31 -13.55
CA THR A 64 -5.51 -23.34 -12.09
C THR A 64 -4.09 -22.99 -11.65
N LEU A 65 -3.94 -22.58 -10.39
CA LEU A 65 -2.63 -22.41 -9.74
C LEU A 65 -2.38 -23.53 -8.73
N ASP A 66 -1.37 -24.35 -8.97
CA ASP A 66 -1.12 -25.54 -8.18
C ASP A 66 0.11 -25.48 -7.28
N LYS A 67 1.02 -24.54 -7.53
CA LYS A 67 2.28 -24.37 -6.84
C LYS A 67 2.65 -22.88 -6.74
N PRO A 68 3.53 -22.49 -5.81
CA PRO A 68 4.14 -21.17 -5.79
C PRO A 68 5.02 -20.95 -7.04
N GLY A 69 5.29 -19.69 -7.36
CA GLY A 69 6.08 -19.33 -8.54
C GLY A 69 5.77 -17.94 -9.08
N TRP A 70 6.31 -17.68 -10.27
CA TRP A 70 6.18 -16.40 -10.97
C TRP A 70 5.11 -16.49 -12.07
N TYR A 71 4.10 -15.62 -11.94
CA TYR A 71 2.96 -15.54 -12.83
C TYR A 71 2.69 -14.10 -13.29
N SER A 72 1.95 -13.98 -14.40
CA SER A 72 1.40 -12.73 -14.89
C SER A 72 -0.13 -12.76 -14.87
N GLN A 73 -0.76 -11.58 -14.76
CA GLN A 73 -2.20 -11.35 -14.72
C GLN A 73 -2.90 -12.07 -13.56
N GLY A 74 -3.91 -12.88 -13.86
CA GLY A 74 -4.65 -13.65 -12.89
C GLY A 74 -5.73 -12.90 -12.12
N ASN A 75 -6.19 -13.55 -11.05
CA ASN A 75 -7.31 -13.10 -10.24
C ASN A 75 -7.16 -13.58 -8.78
N SER A 76 -7.82 -12.89 -7.86
CA SER A 76 -7.78 -13.19 -6.43
C SER A 76 -8.38 -14.55 -6.07
N THR A 77 -9.37 -15.04 -6.80
CA THR A 77 -10.01 -16.35 -6.53
C THR A 77 -9.01 -17.49 -6.65
N HIS A 78 -8.31 -17.59 -7.78
CA HIS A 78 -7.27 -18.60 -8.00
C HIS A 78 -6.09 -18.42 -7.04
N LEU A 79 -5.71 -17.18 -6.71
CA LEU A 79 -4.69 -16.94 -5.69
C LEU A 79 -5.16 -17.50 -4.33
N CYS A 80 -6.37 -17.17 -3.88
CA CYS A 80 -6.93 -17.67 -2.63
C CYS A 80 -7.01 -19.21 -2.58
N GLU A 81 -7.32 -19.87 -3.71
CA GLU A 81 -7.29 -21.33 -3.82
C GLU A 81 -5.87 -21.88 -3.61
N LEU A 82 -4.87 -21.26 -4.24
CA LEU A 82 -3.46 -21.60 -4.00
C LEU A 82 -3.07 -21.37 -2.54
N LEU A 83 -3.48 -20.25 -1.92
CA LEU A 83 -3.21 -19.96 -0.50
C LEU A 83 -3.79 -21.05 0.42
N LYS A 84 -5.02 -21.51 0.15
CA LYS A 84 -5.66 -22.61 0.89
C LYS A 84 -4.88 -23.90 0.76
N LYS A 85 -4.47 -24.25 -0.46
CA LYS A 85 -3.69 -25.47 -0.75
C LYS A 85 -2.33 -25.46 -0.04
N MET A 86 -1.61 -24.34 -0.12
CA MET A 86 -0.25 -24.22 0.45
C MET A 86 -0.24 -24.14 1.97
N THR A 87 -1.24 -23.49 2.57
CA THR A 87 -1.29 -23.33 4.05
C THR A 87 -2.01 -24.48 4.75
N GLY A 88 -2.77 -25.30 4.03
CA GLY A 88 -3.65 -26.33 4.61
C GLY A 88 -4.81 -25.74 5.43
N LYS A 89 -5.05 -24.43 5.37
CA LYS A 89 -6.11 -23.74 6.10
C LYS A 89 -7.35 -23.59 5.22
N VAL A 90 -8.52 -23.86 5.79
CA VAL A 90 -9.81 -23.65 5.12
C VAL A 90 -10.00 -22.17 4.76
N GLU A 91 -9.58 -21.28 5.66
CA GLU A 91 -9.68 -19.84 5.52
C GLU A 91 -8.33 -19.18 5.89
N PRO A 92 -7.40 -19.04 4.93
CA PRO A 92 -6.15 -18.34 5.16
C PRO A 92 -6.41 -16.85 5.38
N LYS A 93 -5.88 -16.31 6.48
CA LYS A 93 -5.90 -14.86 6.73
C LYS A 93 -4.82 -14.19 5.88
N VAL A 94 -5.20 -13.12 5.18
CA VAL A 94 -4.32 -12.36 4.31
C VAL A 94 -4.25 -10.92 4.80
N VAL A 95 -3.03 -10.39 4.90
CA VAL A 95 -2.75 -8.96 5.09
C VAL A 95 -2.14 -8.44 3.79
N TYR A 96 -2.75 -7.44 3.18
CA TYR A 96 -2.32 -6.85 1.93
C TYR A 96 -1.89 -5.40 2.13
N PHE A 97 -0.68 -5.10 1.67
CA PHE A 97 -0.11 -3.76 1.72
C PHE A 97 -0.28 -3.10 0.35
N GLY A 98 -0.73 -1.85 0.33
CA GLY A 98 -0.89 -1.08 -0.89
C GLY A 98 -0.88 0.41 -0.62
N ASP A 99 -0.54 1.18 -1.65
CA ASP A 99 -0.49 2.64 -1.64
C ASP A 99 -1.72 3.26 -2.31
N SER A 100 -2.40 2.50 -3.18
CA SER A 100 -3.61 3.00 -3.84
C SER A 100 -4.87 2.72 -3.05
N MET A 101 -5.54 3.78 -2.60
CA MET A 101 -6.86 3.67 -1.96
C MET A 101 -7.89 2.91 -2.80
N HIS A 102 -7.88 3.11 -4.13
CA HIS A 102 -8.88 2.51 -5.01
C HIS A 102 -8.45 1.13 -5.52
N SER A 103 -7.27 1.03 -6.13
CA SER A 103 -6.87 -0.22 -6.81
C SER A 103 -6.37 -1.29 -5.85
N ASP A 104 -5.90 -0.90 -4.65
CA ASP A 104 -5.42 -1.81 -3.61
C ASP A 104 -6.40 -1.93 -2.45
N ILE A 105 -6.51 -0.87 -1.64
CA ILE A 105 -7.12 -0.96 -0.31
C ILE A 105 -8.61 -1.26 -0.41
N PHE A 106 -9.36 -0.43 -1.14
CA PHE A 106 -10.79 -0.67 -1.37
C PHE A 106 -11.01 -2.04 -2.02
N SER A 107 -10.23 -2.39 -3.04
CA SER A 107 -10.45 -3.59 -3.84
C SER A 107 -10.17 -4.87 -3.05
N ALA A 108 -9.04 -4.94 -2.34
CA ALA A 108 -8.69 -6.09 -1.50
C ALA A 108 -9.66 -6.25 -0.32
N HIS A 109 -10.05 -5.15 0.32
CA HIS A 109 -11.03 -5.17 1.39
C HIS A 109 -12.41 -5.63 0.87
N HIS A 110 -12.92 -5.00 -0.18
CA HIS A 110 -14.29 -5.20 -0.64
C HIS A 110 -14.51 -6.54 -1.34
N TYR A 111 -13.60 -6.95 -2.24
CA TYR A 111 -13.79 -8.17 -3.03
C TYR A 111 -13.20 -9.43 -2.39
N CYS A 112 -12.25 -9.28 -1.47
CA CYS A 112 -11.53 -10.42 -0.88
C CYS A 112 -11.63 -10.51 0.64
N ASN A 113 -12.19 -9.49 1.31
CA ASN A 113 -12.26 -9.41 2.77
C ASN A 113 -10.89 -9.57 3.44
N TRP A 114 -9.84 -9.07 2.77
CA TRP A 114 -8.48 -9.10 3.30
C TRP A 114 -8.28 -7.97 4.31
N GLU A 115 -7.37 -8.20 5.27
CA GLU A 115 -6.85 -7.13 6.11
C GLU A 115 -5.95 -6.25 5.26
N THR A 116 -6.11 -4.93 5.35
CA THR A 116 -5.46 -3.98 4.44
C THR A 116 -4.62 -2.98 5.21
N VAL A 117 -3.37 -2.80 4.77
CA VAL A 117 -2.47 -1.80 5.32
C VAL A 117 -2.20 -0.77 4.24
N LEU A 118 -2.71 0.44 4.46
CA LEU A 118 -2.43 1.55 3.56
C LEU A 118 -1.04 2.12 3.87
N VAL A 119 -0.20 2.16 2.84
CA VAL A 119 1.06 2.92 2.86
C VAL A 119 0.74 4.33 2.36
N LEU A 120 0.81 5.31 3.26
CA LEU A 120 0.44 6.70 2.99
C LEU A 120 1.59 7.63 3.36
N GLU A 121 2.38 8.03 2.36
CA GLU A 121 3.60 8.81 2.54
C GLU A 121 3.36 10.19 3.18
N GLU A 122 2.15 10.73 3.08
CA GLU A 122 1.73 11.98 3.71
C GLU A 122 1.72 11.90 5.24
N LEU A 123 1.75 10.69 5.82
CA LEU A 123 2.01 10.48 7.25
C LEU A 123 3.46 10.72 7.64
N GLY A 124 4.38 10.71 6.68
CA GLY A 124 5.82 10.93 6.83
C GLY A 124 6.16 12.38 7.21
N GLY A 125 5.87 12.76 8.46
CA GLY A 125 6.46 13.94 9.10
C GLY A 125 7.97 13.80 9.33
N ASP A 126 8.60 14.80 9.97
CA ASP A 126 10.06 14.99 10.22
C ASP A 126 10.94 13.75 10.53
N GLY A 127 10.38 12.59 10.88
CA GLY A 127 11.13 11.35 11.13
C GLY A 127 11.76 10.70 9.90
N ALA A 128 11.24 10.92 8.68
CA ALA A 128 11.84 10.35 7.46
C ALA A 128 13.21 10.97 7.11
N LEU A 129 13.45 12.21 7.51
CA LEU A 129 14.74 12.88 7.33
C LEU A 129 15.84 12.30 8.22
N VAL A 130 15.49 11.78 9.40
CA VAL A 130 16.47 11.24 10.36
C VAL A 130 17.12 9.94 9.85
N LEU A 131 16.41 9.14 9.06
CA LEU A 131 16.97 7.91 8.46
C LEU A 131 17.80 8.21 7.20
N ALA A 132 17.38 9.19 6.40
CA ALA A 132 18.10 9.60 5.19
C ALA A 132 19.45 10.27 5.49
N GLU A 133 19.58 10.99 6.61
CA GLU A 133 20.85 11.61 7.05
C GLU A 133 21.91 10.60 7.51
N SER A 134 21.53 9.34 7.76
CA SER A 134 22.46 8.29 8.24
C SER A 134 23.23 7.56 7.14
N ARG A 135 22.88 7.76 5.86
CA ARG A 135 23.61 7.23 4.70
C ARG A 135 24.28 8.36 3.94
N SER A 136 25.45 8.77 4.43
CA SER A 136 26.34 9.69 3.73
C SER A 136 26.86 9.06 2.43
N GLU A 137 26.31 9.47 1.28
CA GLU A 137 26.91 9.19 -0.02
C GLU A 137 28.17 10.04 -0.26
N PRO A 138 29.16 9.57 -1.04
CA PRO A 138 30.39 10.31 -1.32
C PRO A 138 30.12 11.53 -2.20
N LEU A 139 30.80 12.63 -1.88
CA LEU A 139 30.77 13.89 -2.62
C LEU A 139 31.32 13.73 -4.05
N GLU A 140 30.45 13.51 -5.04
CA GLU A 140 30.82 13.69 -6.45
C GLU A 140 29.95 14.74 -7.18
N LYS A 141 30.67 15.73 -7.73
CA LYS A 141 30.29 16.80 -8.69
C LYS A 141 28.80 17.10 -8.89
N LYS A 142 28.33 18.07 -8.09
CA LYS A 142 27.03 18.74 -8.17
C LYS A 142 26.76 19.36 -9.55
N GLY A 143 25.75 18.85 -10.25
CA GLY A 143 25.15 19.48 -11.42
C GLY A 143 24.18 20.60 -11.02
N LYS A 144 23.96 21.59 -11.90
CA LYS A 144 23.10 22.79 -11.69
C LYS A 144 21.60 22.50 -11.44
N TYR A 145 21.19 21.24 -11.29
CA TYR A 145 19.80 20.83 -11.07
C TYR A 145 19.54 20.18 -9.70
N GLU A 146 20.55 20.05 -8.83
CA GLU A 146 20.39 19.48 -7.47
C GLU A 146 20.12 20.55 -6.39
N GLY A 147 19.09 21.37 -6.63
CA GLY A 147 18.74 22.48 -5.74
C GLY A 147 17.39 22.36 -5.03
N ARG A 148 16.63 21.28 -5.26
CA ARG A 148 15.35 21.06 -4.57
C ARG A 148 15.51 19.92 -3.58
N GLN A 149 15.77 20.29 -2.32
CA GLN A 149 15.35 19.46 -1.19
C GLN A 149 13.90 19.05 -1.44
N PRO A 150 13.54 17.75 -1.36
CA PRO A 150 12.15 17.33 -1.44
C PRO A 150 11.38 18.15 -0.42
N LYS A 151 10.40 18.94 -0.88
CA LYS A 151 9.51 19.61 0.06
C LYS A 151 8.87 18.50 0.87
N ALA A 152 9.00 18.59 2.19
CA ALA A 152 8.20 17.87 3.16
C ALA A 152 6.79 17.54 2.61
N LEU A 153 6.57 16.29 2.18
CA LEU A 153 5.28 15.83 1.63
C LEU A 153 4.16 15.91 2.68
N HIS A 154 4.53 16.04 3.95
CA HIS A 154 3.66 16.29 5.09
C HIS A 154 3.18 17.76 5.23
N SER A 155 3.59 18.67 4.35
CA SER A 155 3.14 20.06 4.39
C SER A 155 1.80 20.22 3.66
N ILE A 156 0.84 20.87 4.33
CA ILE A 156 -0.50 21.15 3.80
C ILE A 156 -0.36 21.85 2.45
N SER A 157 -1.05 21.33 1.43
CA SER A 157 -0.99 21.89 0.09
C SER A 157 -1.56 23.30 0.09
N LYS A 158 -0.81 24.26 -0.44
CA LYS A 158 -1.31 25.65 -0.61
C LYS A 158 -2.47 25.74 -1.59
N GLN A 159 -2.56 24.78 -2.52
CA GLN A 159 -3.58 24.77 -3.56
C GLN A 159 -4.79 23.91 -3.18
N TRP A 160 -4.55 22.77 -2.53
CA TRP A 160 -5.57 21.74 -2.29
C TRP A 160 -5.90 21.51 -0.82
N GLY A 161 -5.22 22.20 0.10
CA GLY A 161 -5.45 22.04 1.54
C GLY A 161 -4.90 20.71 2.07
N SER A 162 -5.54 20.22 3.14
CA SER A 162 -5.16 18.96 3.79
C SER A 162 -5.79 17.77 3.08
N PHE A 163 -5.04 16.66 3.03
CA PHE A 163 -5.58 15.40 2.55
C PHE A 163 -6.69 14.85 3.46
N PHE A 164 -6.66 15.17 4.76
CA PHE A 164 -7.54 14.54 5.76
C PHE A 164 -8.76 15.38 6.15
N VAL A 165 -8.63 16.71 6.15
CA VAL A 165 -9.69 17.62 6.61
C VAL A 165 -9.90 18.75 5.61
N ASP A 166 -11.13 19.20 5.50
CA ASP A 166 -11.53 20.37 4.73
C ASP A 166 -12.30 21.34 5.63
N THR A 167 -12.34 22.61 5.24
CA THR A 167 -13.02 23.66 6.00
C THR A 167 -14.19 24.19 5.20
N ILE A 168 -15.41 24.03 5.72
CA ILE A 168 -16.60 24.59 5.10
C ILE A 168 -16.95 25.88 5.85
N SER A 169 -16.81 27.02 5.16
CA SER A 169 -17.33 28.29 5.66
C SER A 169 -18.85 28.30 5.56
N GLY A 170 -19.53 28.49 6.69
CA GLY A 170 -20.96 28.84 6.70
C GLY A 170 -21.22 30.19 6.02
N LYS A 171 -22.48 30.47 5.66
CA LYS A 171 -22.83 31.75 5.03
C LYS A 171 -22.71 32.87 6.06
N LYS A 172 -21.81 33.83 5.81
CA LYS A 172 -21.62 35.13 6.52
C LYS A 172 -21.93 35.10 8.03
N ASN A 173 -20.86 34.98 8.84
CA ASN A 173 -20.79 35.05 10.31
C ASN A 173 -20.96 33.74 11.08
N GLU A 174 -20.88 32.58 10.42
CA GLU A 174 -20.83 31.28 11.09
C GLU A 174 -19.37 30.82 11.24
N GLU A 175 -19.07 30.15 12.36
CA GLU A 175 -17.77 29.53 12.65
C GLU A 175 -17.38 28.52 11.55
N GLU A 176 -16.09 28.45 11.23
CA GLU A 176 -15.56 27.50 10.25
C GLU A 176 -15.74 26.07 10.77
N ILE A 177 -16.47 25.23 10.02
CA ILE A 177 -16.69 23.82 10.38
C ILE A 177 -15.62 22.98 9.69
N LEU A 178 -14.80 22.31 10.50
CA LEU A 178 -13.87 21.29 10.04
C LEU A 178 -14.63 19.99 9.73
N VAL A 179 -14.45 19.47 8.52
CA VAL A 179 -15.05 18.21 8.09
C VAL A 179 -13.99 17.25 7.55
N ASN A 180 -14.18 15.96 7.78
CA ASN A 180 -13.29 14.94 7.23
C ASN A 180 -13.49 14.83 5.71
N THR A 181 -12.39 14.83 4.97
CA THR A 181 -12.39 14.65 3.52
C THR A 181 -12.91 13.27 3.15
N TRP A 182 -13.27 13.10 1.87
CA TRP A 182 -13.57 11.78 1.32
C TRP A 182 -12.39 10.82 1.53
N SER A 183 -11.17 11.27 1.32
CA SER A 183 -9.97 10.46 1.52
C SER A 183 -9.85 9.96 2.96
N CYS A 184 -10.00 10.83 3.96
CA CYS A 184 -9.96 10.44 5.36
C CYS A 184 -11.02 9.39 5.71
N LYS A 185 -12.25 9.59 5.25
CA LYS A 185 -13.34 8.63 5.44
C LYS A 185 -13.03 7.29 4.78
N SER A 186 -12.49 7.30 3.57
CA SER A 186 -12.10 6.09 2.84
C SER A 186 -10.96 5.34 3.57
N VAL A 187 -9.95 6.05 4.07
CA VAL A 187 -8.86 5.46 4.85
C VAL A 187 -9.42 4.72 6.07
N HIS A 188 -10.26 5.40 6.85
CA HIS A 188 -10.88 4.85 8.05
C HIS A 188 -11.80 3.66 7.77
N THR A 189 -12.48 3.67 6.62
CA THR A 189 -13.49 2.65 6.28
C THR A 189 -12.86 1.38 5.73
N TYR A 190 -11.85 1.51 4.87
CA TYR A 190 -11.34 0.39 4.07
C TYR A 190 -9.96 -0.11 4.50
N SER A 191 -9.24 0.63 5.35
CA SER A 191 -7.93 0.22 5.86
C SER A 191 -8.07 -0.37 7.25
N THR A 192 -7.27 -1.39 7.55
CA THR A 192 -7.11 -1.90 8.92
C THR A 192 -6.24 -0.96 9.75
N ILE A 193 -5.10 -0.56 9.17
CA ILE A 193 -4.18 0.46 9.71
C ILE A 193 -3.58 1.26 8.56
N THR A 194 -2.96 2.39 8.88
CA THR A 194 -2.17 3.19 7.93
C THR A 194 -0.79 3.47 8.48
N ILE A 195 0.22 3.32 7.63
CA ILE A 195 1.64 3.52 7.95
C ILE A 195 2.29 4.45 6.91
N PRO A 196 3.35 5.20 7.26
CA PRO A 196 4.05 6.07 6.30
C PRO A 196 4.87 5.27 5.28
N SER A 197 5.44 4.14 5.69
CA SER A 197 6.26 3.27 4.86
C SER A 197 6.39 1.88 5.50
N ILE A 198 6.87 0.88 4.76
CA ILE A 198 7.09 -0.48 5.28
C ILE A 198 8.23 -0.49 6.31
N GLU A 199 9.26 0.33 6.10
CA GLU A 199 10.42 0.47 6.98
C GLU A 199 10.00 0.94 8.39
N ALA A 200 8.96 1.77 8.49
CA ALA A 200 8.47 2.27 9.76
C ALA A 200 7.96 1.17 10.71
N ILE A 201 7.66 -0.01 10.20
CA ILE A 201 7.22 -1.17 10.99
C ILE A 201 8.20 -2.34 10.94
N ALA A 202 9.29 -2.24 10.19
CA ALA A 202 10.22 -3.35 9.97
C ALA A 202 10.96 -3.77 11.26
N ASP A 203 11.24 -2.81 12.15
CA ASP A 203 11.95 -3.03 13.41
C ASP A 203 11.01 -3.40 14.58
N LEU A 204 9.70 -3.50 14.35
CA LEU A 204 8.76 -3.85 15.40
C LEU A 204 8.81 -5.35 15.74
N PRO A 205 8.53 -5.73 17.00
CA PRO A 205 8.35 -7.13 17.37
C PRO A 205 7.27 -7.81 16.53
N LEU A 206 7.46 -9.10 16.23
CA LEU A 206 6.50 -9.88 15.43
C LEU A 206 5.12 -10.00 16.09
N ASP A 207 5.05 -9.86 17.41
CA ASP A 207 3.83 -9.89 18.23
C ASP A 207 3.29 -8.49 18.57
N TYR A 208 3.82 -7.44 17.93
CA TYR A 208 3.34 -6.08 18.10
C TYR A 208 1.86 -5.97 17.70
N GLN A 209 1.06 -5.35 18.57
CA GLN A 209 -0.36 -5.16 18.35
C GLN A 209 -0.65 -3.73 17.95
N PHE A 210 -1.09 -3.54 16.70
CA PHE A 210 -1.51 -2.23 16.23
C PHE A 210 -2.91 -1.87 16.73
N ALA A 211 -3.09 -0.60 17.08
CA ALA A 211 -4.41 -0.01 17.17
C ALA A 211 -5.02 0.07 15.76
N ARG A 212 -6.28 -0.38 15.63
CA ARG A 212 -6.94 -0.58 14.33
C ARG A 212 -8.05 0.44 14.14
N PHE A 213 -8.34 0.78 12.89
CA PHE A 213 -9.59 1.47 12.58
C PHE A 213 -10.78 0.55 12.90
N SER A 214 -11.85 1.16 13.41
CA SER A 214 -13.11 0.49 13.68
C SER A 214 -14.24 1.52 13.66
N SER A 215 -15.47 1.07 13.43
CA SER A 215 -16.65 1.96 13.44
C SER A 215 -16.88 2.65 14.79
N ASN A 216 -16.31 2.11 15.87
CA ASN A 216 -16.58 2.53 17.25
C ASN A 216 -15.39 3.26 17.89
N SER A 217 -14.25 3.32 17.20
CA SER A 217 -13.04 3.99 17.69
C SER A 217 -12.96 5.43 17.20
N SER A 218 -12.14 6.25 17.86
CA SER A 218 -11.76 7.55 17.32
C SER A 218 -11.17 7.40 15.92
N ILE A 219 -11.44 8.39 15.06
CA ILE A 219 -10.92 8.46 13.70
C ILE A 219 -9.39 8.44 13.63
N THR A 220 -8.70 8.72 14.75
CA THR A 220 -7.23 8.74 14.85
C THR A 220 -6.60 7.38 15.19
N THR A 221 -7.40 6.39 15.62
CA THR A 221 -6.91 5.15 16.29
C THR A 221 -6.13 4.19 15.38
N GLY A 222 -6.29 4.25 14.06
CA GLY A 222 -5.62 3.35 13.10
C GLY A 222 -4.38 3.92 12.41
N PHE A 223 -3.94 5.12 12.78
CA PHE A 223 -2.74 5.74 12.22
C PHE A 223 -1.50 5.37 13.04
N TYR A 224 -0.49 4.81 12.38
CA TYR A 224 0.80 4.51 12.98
C TYR A 224 1.92 5.27 12.24
N PRO A 225 2.95 5.80 12.93
CA PRO A 225 3.15 5.78 14.38
C PRO A 225 2.30 6.80 15.14
N LYS A 226 1.74 7.80 14.44
CA LYS A 226 0.90 8.84 15.03
C LYS A 226 -0.13 9.36 14.02
N PRO A 227 -1.28 9.88 14.47
CA PRO A 227 -2.25 10.48 13.57
C PRO A 227 -1.72 11.76 12.90
N PRO A 228 -2.25 12.10 11.71
CA PRO A 228 -2.00 13.38 11.05
C PRO A 228 -2.27 14.57 11.98
N LYS A 229 -1.38 15.58 11.98
CA LYS A 229 -1.56 16.80 12.76
C LYS A 229 -2.86 17.53 12.42
N SER A 230 -3.35 17.42 11.19
CA SER A 230 -4.62 18.04 10.80
C SER A 230 -5.85 17.41 11.46
N LEU A 231 -5.72 16.21 12.04
CA LEU A 231 -6.81 15.53 12.76
C LEU A 231 -6.77 15.80 14.27
N SER A 232 -5.73 16.44 14.81
CA SER A 232 -5.58 16.67 16.26
C SER A 232 -6.49 17.79 16.82
N GLY A 233 -7.40 18.34 16.01
CA GLY A 233 -8.36 19.37 16.42
C GLY A 233 -9.82 19.04 16.08
N VAL A 234 -10.11 17.78 15.73
CA VAL A 234 -11.45 17.31 15.28
C VAL A 234 -12.11 16.39 16.32
N GLU A 235 -11.62 16.36 17.57
CA GLU A 235 -12.22 15.57 18.67
C GLU A 235 -13.41 16.27 19.34
#